data_AF-A0A973IM10-F1
#
_entry.id   AF-A0A973IM10-F1
#
_cell.length_a   1.000
_cell.length_b   1.000
_cell.length_c   1.000
_cell.angle_alpha   90.00
_cell.angle_beta   90.00
_cell.angle_gamma   90.00
#
_symmetry.space_group_name_H-M   'P 1'
#
loop_
_entity.id
_entity.type
_entity.pdbx_description
1 polymer ?
#
loop_
_entity_poly.entity_id
_entity_poly.type
_entity_poly.pdbx_seq_one_letter_code
_entity_poly.pdbx_strand_id
1 'polypeptide(L)'
;MVYRKGTAYVGSIGSIYIRHSGDGGANWSNEEVLFAEQSVDLRNIAGGYVSSGRLFLFYIRYNYQAQPPCLSMNYRYSDDDGQNWSNQQSLTTTLSGFSPYGHIIDAGNGVLYQPWYENNFIGPLPGNLTSCRYRLNLFNSINNGQNFSNLNIYDHTNSIQGGEQFFYTEFSFVNIGGGCFILLVRKDGYDFQEFHQFKSENNCQNWTSQGDTSFEQLSDYPAPPWLSFINYEGIGIVACYYTNRGTRKLNVVYGIAKDLLENGPSAWNI
;
A
#
# COMPACT_ATOMS: atom_id res chain seq x y z
N MET A 1 -2.34 3.96 16.18
CA MET A 1 -1.53 4.47 15.05
C MET A 1 -0.14 3.91 15.18
N VAL A 2 0.37 3.29 14.11
CA VAL A 2 1.75 2.78 14.05
C VAL A 2 2.48 3.54 12.95
N TYR A 3 3.70 3.98 13.21
CA TYR A 3 4.46 4.83 12.29
C TYR A 3 5.97 4.66 12.46
N ARG A 4 6.72 5.04 11.43
CA ARG A 4 8.18 5.08 11.47
C ARG A 4 8.61 6.40 12.07
N LYS A 5 9.59 6.39 12.97
CA LYS A 5 10.30 7.59 13.42
C LYS A 5 11.80 7.43 13.21
N GLY A 6 12.41 8.45 12.61
CA GLY A 6 13.83 8.56 12.33
C GLY A 6 14.20 10.02 12.06
N THR A 7 15.48 10.32 11.87
CA THR A 7 15.95 11.70 11.68
C THR A 7 15.83 12.21 10.23
N ALA A 8 15.64 11.31 9.26
CA ALA A 8 15.48 11.65 7.85
C ALA A 8 14.52 10.68 7.12
N TYR A 9 14.05 11.10 5.94
CA TYR A 9 13.26 10.25 5.05
C TYR A 9 14.07 9.04 4.55
N VAL A 10 15.31 9.23 4.09
CA VAL A 10 16.24 8.17 3.64
C VAL A 10 17.61 8.38 4.30
N GLY A 11 18.41 7.32 4.43
CA GLY A 11 19.79 7.41 4.94
C GLY A 11 19.91 7.55 6.45
N SER A 12 18.84 7.25 7.19
CA SER A 12 18.84 7.23 8.65
C SER A 12 18.23 5.93 9.16
N ILE A 13 18.66 5.50 10.35
CA ILE A 13 18.02 4.40 11.08
C ILE A 13 16.69 4.91 11.63
N GLY A 14 15.60 4.23 11.26
CA GLY A 14 14.27 4.44 11.80
C GLY A 14 13.81 3.24 12.64
N SER A 15 12.94 3.53 13.60
CA SER A 15 12.26 2.52 14.42
C SER A 15 10.75 2.66 14.25
N ILE A 16 10.03 1.58 14.54
CA ILE A 16 8.57 1.53 14.49
C ILE A 16 8.06 1.94 15.86
N TYR A 17 7.15 2.92 15.88
CA TYR A 17 6.51 3.44 17.08
C TYR A 17 5.02 3.20 17.02
N ILE A 18 4.39 3.14 18.18
CA ILE A 18 2.95 3.06 18.34
C ILE A 18 2.44 4.18 19.25
N ARG A 19 1.22 4.64 18.96
CA ARG A 19 0.39 5.48 19.83
C ARG A 19 -1.02 4.90 19.83
N HIS A 20 -1.65 4.91 20.99
CA HIS A 20 -3.01 4.40 21.19
C HIS A 20 -3.98 5.57 21.32
N SER A 21 -5.21 5.37 20.87
CA SER A 21 -6.34 6.28 21.11
C SER A 21 -7.52 5.45 21.60
N GLY A 22 -8.10 5.86 22.72
CA GLY A 22 -9.30 5.24 23.29
C GLY A 22 -10.60 5.96 22.91
N ASP A 23 -10.52 7.01 22.09
CA ASP A 23 -11.61 7.94 21.80
C ASP A 23 -11.75 8.25 20.31
N GLY A 24 -11.44 7.27 19.44
CA GLY A 24 -11.64 7.39 18.00
C GLY A 24 -10.65 8.35 17.32
N GLY A 25 -9.49 8.59 17.92
CA GLY A 25 -8.42 9.43 17.38
C GLY A 25 -8.44 10.89 17.84
N ALA A 26 -9.32 11.26 18.77
CA ALA A 26 -9.38 12.62 19.31
C ALA A 26 -8.18 12.91 20.22
N ASN A 27 -7.82 11.97 21.09
CA ASN A 27 -6.62 12.02 21.91
C ASN A 27 -5.73 10.80 21.67
N TRP A 28 -4.44 10.98 21.91
CA TRP A 28 -3.42 9.97 21.67
C TRP A 28 -2.47 9.85 22.85
N SER A 29 -2.12 8.63 23.23
CA SER A 29 -1.09 8.32 24.23
C SER A 29 0.26 8.96 23.87
N ASN A 30 1.20 8.92 24.81
CA ASN A 30 2.61 9.12 24.49
C ASN A 30 3.08 8.06 23.48
N GLU A 31 4.12 8.39 22.73
CA GLU A 31 4.76 7.46 21.81
C GLU A 31 5.52 6.36 22.56
N GLU A 32 5.46 5.15 22.01
CA GLU A 32 6.20 3.99 22.50
C GLU A 32 7.00 3.39 21.34
N VAL A 33 8.24 2.98 21.62
CA VAL A 33 9.05 2.23 20.66
C VAL A 33 8.50 0.81 20.59
N LEU A 34 7.92 0.45 19.45
CA LEU A 34 7.39 -0.88 19.24
C LEU A 34 8.48 -1.85 18.79
N PHE A 35 9.23 -1.48 17.74
CA PHE A 35 10.34 -2.27 17.22
C PHE A 35 11.53 -1.38 16.86
N ALA A 36 12.73 -1.80 17.24
CA ALA A 36 13.98 -1.15 16.88
C ALA A 36 15.06 -2.21 16.59
N GLU A 37 15.93 -1.89 15.65
CA GLU A 37 17.11 -2.70 15.33
C GLU A 37 18.33 -1.79 15.23
N GLN A 38 19.47 -2.28 15.69
CA GLN A 38 20.73 -1.56 15.51
C GLN A 38 21.15 -1.60 14.03
N SER A 39 21.48 -0.44 13.47
CA SER A 39 21.98 -0.30 12.09
C SER A 39 21.01 -0.72 10.98
N VAL A 40 19.73 -0.97 11.30
CA VAL A 40 18.69 -1.30 10.32
C VAL A 40 17.53 -0.32 10.46
N ASP A 41 17.17 0.33 9.36
CA ASP A 41 16.00 1.18 9.22
C ASP A 41 14.74 0.31 9.04
N LEU A 42 13.90 0.28 10.07
CA LEU A 42 12.58 -0.35 10.01
C LEU A 42 11.59 0.65 9.42
N ARG A 43 11.08 0.38 8.23
CA ARG A 43 10.32 1.38 7.46
C ARG A 43 9.18 0.79 6.65
N ASN A 44 8.41 1.71 6.07
CA ASN A 44 7.28 1.47 5.19
C ASN A 44 6.28 0.50 5.84
N ILE A 45 5.66 0.98 6.91
CA ILE A 45 4.73 0.17 7.72
C ILE A 45 3.40 0.10 7.01
N ALA A 46 2.83 -1.10 6.99
CA ALA A 46 1.51 -1.40 6.44
C ALA A 46 0.80 -2.42 7.35
N GLY A 47 -0.47 -2.71 7.06
CA GLY A 47 -1.27 -3.68 7.82
C GLY A 47 -2.49 -3.05 8.49
N GLY A 48 -2.92 -3.61 9.62
CA GLY A 48 -4.15 -3.21 10.28
C GLY A 48 -4.85 -4.40 10.96
N TYR A 49 -6.05 -4.13 11.49
CA TYR A 49 -6.90 -5.16 12.07
C TYR A 49 -7.62 -5.95 10.98
N VAL A 50 -7.81 -7.24 11.25
CA VAL A 50 -8.70 -8.12 10.47
C VAL A 50 -9.92 -8.48 11.31
N SER A 51 -10.92 -9.15 10.72
CA SER A 51 -12.20 -9.43 11.40
C SER A 51 -12.07 -10.27 12.67
N SER A 52 -10.99 -11.05 12.81
CA SER A 52 -10.69 -11.82 14.02
C SER A 52 -10.22 -10.98 15.20
N GLY A 53 -10.01 -9.68 15.03
CA GLY A 53 -9.45 -8.78 16.04
C GLY A 53 -7.91 -8.77 16.08
N ARG A 54 -7.27 -9.66 15.33
CA ARG A 54 -5.80 -9.69 15.17
C ARG A 54 -5.30 -8.45 14.44
N LEU A 55 -4.25 -7.83 14.97
CA LEU A 55 -3.55 -6.71 14.35
C LEU A 55 -2.30 -7.22 13.63
N PHE A 56 -2.17 -6.94 12.33
CA PHE A 56 -0.96 -7.22 11.56
C PHE A 56 -0.13 -5.96 11.33
N LEU A 57 1.19 -6.10 11.39
CA LEU A 57 2.15 -5.10 10.93
C LEU A 57 3.13 -5.71 9.94
N PHE A 58 3.17 -5.15 8.74
CA PHE A 58 4.15 -5.44 7.71
C PHE A 58 5.15 -4.28 7.65
N TYR A 59 6.40 -4.58 7.39
CA TYR A 59 7.47 -3.59 7.28
C TYR A 59 8.64 -4.14 6.49
N ILE A 60 9.52 -3.26 6.02
CA ILE A 60 10.80 -3.66 5.47
C ILE A 60 11.93 -3.40 6.46
N ARG A 61 12.93 -4.27 6.41
CA ARG A 61 14.25 -4.04 6.99
C ARG A 61 15.13 -3.47 5.90
N TYR A 62 15.64 -2.25 6.11
CA TYR A 62 16.42 -1.52 5.13
C TYR A 62 17.76 -1.08 5.73
N ASN A 63 18.86 -1.24 5.00
CA ASN A 63 20.17 -0.73 5.40
C ASN A 63 20.80 -0.01 4.21
N TYR A 64 20.85 1.32 4.27
CA TYR A 64 21.37 2.16 3.20
C TYR A 64 22.88 1.95 2.92
N GLN A 65 23.60 1.27 3.82
CA GLN A 65 25.01 0.92 3.65
C GLN A 65 25.20 -0.47 3.03
N ALA A 66 24.15 -1.29 2.95
CA ALA A 66 24.19 -2.64 2.37
C ALA A 66 23.95 -2.63 0.85
N GLN A 67 24.31 -3.74 0.19
CA GLN A 67 24.10 -3.97 -1.23
C GLN A 67 23.50 -5.37 -1.45
N PRO A 68 22.20 -5.50 -1.81
CA PRO A 68 21.21 -4.43 -1.95
C PRO A 68 20.80 -3.82 -0.59
N PRO A 69 20.25 -2.59 -0.56
CA PRO A 69 19.89 -1.95 0.70
C PRO A 69 18.58 -2.47 1.31
N CYS A 70 17.66 -2.99 0.49
CA CYS A 70 16.45 -3.68 0.99
C CYS A 70 16.85 -5.09 1.44
N LEU A 71 16.79 -5.36 2.74
CA LEU A 71 17.27 -6.63 3.31
C LEU A 71 16.19 -7.71 3.31
N SER A 72 14.96 -7.35 3.72
CA SER A 72 13.82 -8.28 3.79
C SER A 72 12.52 -7.53 3.99
N MET A 73 11.41 -8.12 3.53
CA MET A 73 10.08 -7.74 3.96
C MET A 73 9.63 -8.70 5.05
N ASN A 74 8.99 -8.17 6.09
CA ASN A 74 8.64 -8.96 7.28
C ASN A 74 7.25 -8.58 7.77
N TYR A 75 6.67 -9.45 8.58
CA TYR A 75 5.49 -9.13 9.37
C TYR A 75 5.57 -9.68 10.79
N ARG A 76 4.78 -9.05 11.66
CA ARG A 76 4.41 -9.52 13.00
C ARG A 76 2.91 -9.33 13.18
N TYR A 77 2.32 -10.05 14.12
CA TYR A 77 0.93 -9.83 14.50
C TYR A 77 0.78 -9.79 16.02
N SER A 78 -0.31 -9.19 16.48
CA SER A 78 -0.73 -9.13 17.88
C SER A 78 -2.19 -9.58 17.98
N ASP A 79 -2.48 -10.36 19.02
CA ASP A 79 -3.82 -10.82 19.37
C ASP A 79 -4.41 -10.06 20.58
N ASP A 80 -3.70 -9.04 21.08
CA ASP A 80 -3.99 -8.31 22.32
C ASP A 80 -3.78 -6.80 22.19
N ASP A 81 -4.19 -6.26 21.05
CA ASP A 81 -4.21 -4.82 20.76
C ASP A 81 -2.82 -4.16 20.77
N GLY A 82 -1.80 -4.92 20.35
CA GLY A 82 -0.41 -4.46 20.26
C GLY A 82 0.38 -4.56 21.55
N GLN A 83 -0.15 -5.18 22.62
CA GLN A 83 0.57 -5.39 23.88
C GLN A 83 1.69 -6.42 23.73
N ASN A 84 1.41 -7.56 23.08
CA ASN A 84 2.38 -8.58 22.74
C ASN A 84 2.37 -8.85 21.24
N TRP A 85 3.55 -9.21 20.71
CA TRP A 85 3.75 -9.45 19.30
C TRP A 85 4.33 -10.82 19.06
N SER A 86 3.93 -11.44 17.95
CA SER A 86 4.57 -12.63 17.43
C SER A 86 6.06 -12.40 17.17
N ASN A 87 6.79 -13.50 17.02
CA ASN A 87 8.11 -13.46 16.41
C ASN A 87 8.03 -12.91 14.98
N GLN A 88 9.09 -12.23 14.54
CA GLN A 88 9.22 -11.76 13.17
C GLN A 88 9.12 -12.92 12.19
N GLN A 89 8.30 -12.76 11.16
CA GLN A 89 8.20 -13.67 10.03
C GLN A 89 8.71 -12.95 8.78
N SER A 90 9.53 -13.61 7.97
CA SER A 90 10.02 -13.06 6.70
C SER A 90 9.14 -13.48 5.54
N LEU A 91 8.99 -12.58 4.57
CA LEU A 91 8.20 -12.77 3.35
C LEU A 91 9.14 -12.85 2.14
N THR A 92 8.78 -13.67 1.16
CA THR A 92 9.56 -13.83 -0.06
C THR A 92 9.29 -12.67 -1.02
N THR A 93 10.36 -11.98 -1.42
CA THR A 93 10.38 -10.97 -2.48
C THR A 93 11.34 -11.41 -3.59
N THR A 94 11.29 -10.77 -4.76
CA THR A 94 12.08 -11.24 -5.91
C THR A 94 12.80 -10.14 -6.70
N LEU A 95 12.41 -8.87 -6.57
CA LEU A 95 13.20 -7.74 -7.08
C LEU A 95 13.99 -7.04 -5.96
N SER A 96 14.90 -6.14 -6.32
CA SER A 96 15.82 -5.46 -5.41
C SER A 96 15.16 -4.36 -4.58
N GLY A 97 14.11 -3.73 -5.09
CA GLY A 97 13.28 -2.76 -4.37
C GLY A 97 11.92 -3.37 -4.08
N PHE A 98 11.46 -3.30 -2.83
CA PHE A 98 10.14 -3.78 -2.45
C PHE A 98 9.62 -3.04 -1.23
N SER A 99 8.30 -2.96 -1.10
CA SER A 99 7.66 -2.35 0.05
C SER A 99 6.22 -2.84 0.21
N PRO A 100 5.77 -3.17 1.42
CA PRO A 100 4.35 -3.25 1.68
C PRO A 100 3.77 -1.81 1.69
N TYR A 101 2.49 -1.69 1.43
CA TYR A 101 1.77 -0.42 1.50
C TYR A 101 0.30 -0.70 1.82
N GLY A 102 -0.43 0.29 2.32
CA GLY A 102 -1.88 0.19 2.53
C GLY A 102 -2.27 -0.67 3.72
N HIS A 103 -3.57 -0.96 3.84
CA HIS A 103 -4.12 -1.79 4.90
C HIS A 103 -4.32 -3.23 4.44
N ILE A 104 -4.22 -4.16 5.39
CA ILE A 104 -4.63 -5.55 5.16
C ILE A 104 -6.15 -5.59 5.01
N ILE A 105 -6.64 -6.38 4.05
CA ILE A 105 -8.06 -6.58 3.77
C ILE A 105 -8.46 -7.98 4.21
N ASP A 106 -9.53 -8.08 4.98
CA ASP A 106 -10.29 -9.31 5.10
C ASP A 106 -11.35 -9.36 4.00
N ALA A 107 -11.25 -10.36 3.12
CA ALA A 107 -12.16 -10.50 2.00
C ALA A 107 -13.56 -11.03 2.41
N GLY A 108 -13.77 -11.39 3.68
CA GLY A 108 -15.02 -11.93 4.19
C GLY A 108 -15.27 -13.39 3.78
N ASN A 109 -14.31 -14.02 3.11
CA ASN A 109 -14.33 -15.42 2.67
C ASN A 109 -13.22 -16.26 3.35
N GLY A 110 -12.65 -15.75 4.45
CA GLY A 110 -11.53 -16.37 5.16
C GLY A 110 -10.16 -16.11 4.54
N VAL A 111 -10.08 -15.30 3.48
CA VAL A 111 -8.82 -14.88 2.86
C VAL A 111 -8.45 -13.47 3.30
N LEU A 112 -7.21 -13.30 3.74
CA LEU A 112 -6.60 -12.00 4.01
C LEU A 112 -5.70 -11.59 2.86
N TYR A 113 -5.69 -10.31 2.52
CA TYR A 113 -4.85 -9.75 1.47
C TYR A 113 -4.09 -8.51 1.95
N GLN A 114 -2.76 -8.51 1.83
CA GLN A 114 -1.92 -7.36 2.12
C GLN A 114 -1.27 -6.85 0.82
N PRO A 115 -1.48 -5.57 0.43
CA PRO A 115 -0.85 -5.03 -0.76
C PRO A 115 0.65 -4.77 -0.57
N TRP A 116 1.42 -5.02 -1.63
CA TRP A 116 2.84 -4.69 -1.71
C TRP A 116 3.30 -4.56 -3.17
N TYR A 117 4.38 -3.83 -3.39
CA TYR A 117 4.96 -3.65 -4.72
C TYR A 117 6.46 -3.95 -4.69
N GLU A 118 7.01 -4.21 -5.87
CA GLU A 118 8.45 -4.36 -6.06
C GLU A 118 8.89 -3.83 -7.41
N ASN A 119 10.15 -3.42 -7.51
CA ASN A 119 10.76 -2.95 -8.75
C ASN A 119 12.27 -3.20 -8.72
N ASN A 120 12.91 -3.16 -9.88
CA ASN A 120 14.37 -3.18 -10.01
C ASN A 120 14.95 -1.80 -10.35
N PHE A 121 14.23 -0.71 -10.01
CA PHE A 121 14.71 0.64 -10.30
C PHE A 121 16.04 0.91 -9.57
N ILE A 122 17.03 1.39 -10.32
CA ILE A 122 18.35 1.74 -9.80
C ILE A 122 18.57 3.23 -10.07
N GLY A 123 18.54 4.05 -9.02
CA GLY A 123 18.93 5.46 -9.09
C GLY A 123 18.10 6.39 -8.20
N PRO A 124 18.47 7.68 -8.11
CA PRO A 124 17.59 8.71 -7.58
C PRO A 124 16.44 8.96 -8.57
N LEU A 125 15.24 9.19 -8.07
CA LEU A 125 14.18 9.78 -8.88
C LEU A 125 14.47 11.28 -9.11
N PRO A 126 14.17 11.82 -10.30
CA PRO A 126 13.71 11.12 -11.50
C PRO A 126 14.94 10.61 -12.29
N GLY A 127 15.04 9.28 -12.44
CA GLY A 127 16.13 8.60 -13.15
C GLY A 127 15.64 7.94 -14.44
N ASN A 128 16.53 7.34 -15.21
CA ASN A 128 16.16 6.62 -16.44
C ASN A 128 15.32 5.37 -16.08
N LEU A 129 14.02 5.39 -16.41
CA LEU A 129 13.08 4.31 -16.13
C LEU A 129 12.97 3.32 -17.29
N THR A 130 13.67 3.54 -18.40
CA THR A 130 13.73 2.56 -19.50
C THR A 130 14.45 1.32 -19.00
N SER A 131 13.83 0.14 -19.11
CA SER A 131 14.23 -1.15 -18.49
C SER A 131 13.86 -1.40 -17.03
N CYS A 132 13.14 -0.49 -16.36
CA CYS A 132 12.57 -0.79 -15.04
C CYS A 132 11.49 -1.87 -15.16
N ARG A 133 11.69 -3.00 -14.49
CA ARG A 133 10.66 -4.00 -14.19
C ARG A 133 10.03 -3.69 -12.85
N TYR A 134 8.71 -3.71 -12.79
CA TYR A 134 7.95 -3.51 -11.56
C TYR A 134 6.73 -4.41 -11.51
N ARG A 135 6.28 -4.70 -10.29
CA ARG A 135 5.13 -5.55 -10.01
C ARG A 135 4.27 -4.99 -8.90
N LEU A 136 2.96 -5.19 -9.07
CA LEU A 136 1.96 -5.04 -8.02
C LEU A 136 1.56 -6.43 -7.56
N ASN A 137 1.58 -6.67 -6.25
CA ASN A 137 1.39 -7.99 -5.68
C ASN A 137 0.52 -7.93 -4.42
N LEU A 138 -0.18 -9.01 -4.12
CA LEU A 138 -0.80 -9.23 -2.82
C LEU A 138 -0.05 -10.35 -2.11
N PHE A 139 0.18 -10.20 -0.82
CA PHE A 139 0.31 -11.35 0.05
C PHE A 139 -1.08 -11.84 0.39
N ASN A 140 -1.38 -13.11 0.14
CA ASN A 140 -2.66 -13.71 0.53
C ASN A 140 -2.46 -14.78 1.59
N SER A 141 -3.38 -14.84 2.57
CA SER A 141 -3.40 -15.87 3.60
C SER A 141 -4.77 -16.50 3.69
N ILE A 142 -4.83 -17.83 3.73
CA ILE A 142 -6.07 -18.62 3.87
C ILE A 142 -6.21 -19.23 5.27
N ASN A 143 -5.32 -18.86 6.20
CA ASN A 143 -5.22 -19.45 7.53
C ASN A 143 -5.03 -18.37 8.61
N ASN A 144 -5.79 -17.27 8.48
CA ASN A 144 -5.77 -16.15 9.44
C ASN A 144 -4.36 -15.58 9.69
N GLY A 145 -3.55 -15.52 8.62
CA GLY A 145 -2.20 -14.94 8.63
C GLY A 145 -1.13 -15.78 9.31
N GLN A 146 -1.32 -17.10 9.46
CA GLN A 146 -0.23 -17.99 9.90
C GLN A 146 0.88 -18.07 8.84
N ASN A 147 0.51 -18.03 7.56
CA ASN A 147 1.45 -17.84 6.46
C ASN A 147 0.80 -17.05 5.32
N PHE A 148 1.65 -16.52 4.45
CA PHE A 148 1.26 -15.74 3.29
C PHE A 148 1.93 -16.30 2.02
N SER A 149 1.16 -16.41 0.95
CA SER A 149 1.65 -16.67 -0.40
C SER A 149 1.59 -15.40 -1.26
N ASN A 150 2.29 -15.40 -2.40
CA ASN A 150 2.29 -14.29 -3.34
C ASN A 150 1.23 -14.48 -4.42
N LEU A 151 0.49 -13.41 -4.70
CA LEU A 151 -0.42 -13.29 -5.83
C LEU A 151 -0.02 -12.06 -6.64
N ASN A 152 0.29 -12.24 -7.93
CA ASN A 152 0.64 -11.12 -8.81
C ASN A 152 -0.63 -10.46 -9.37
N ILE A 153 -0.70 -9.14 -9.29
CA ILE A 153 -1.75 -8.30 -9.90
C ILE A 153 -1.32 -7.85 -11.29
N TYR A 154 -0.09 -7.37 -11.38
CA TYR A 154 0.47 -6.75 -12.58
C TYR A 154 1.99 -6.96 -12.61
N ASP A 155 2.54 -7.24 -13.79
CA ASP A 155 3.98 -7.40 -14.04
C ASP A 155 4.31 -6.73 -15.37
N HIS A 156 5.20 -5.75 -15.31
CA HIS A 156 5.58 -4.96 -16.48
C HIS A 156 7.06 -4.66 -16.46
N THR A 157 7.65 -4.59 -17.66
CA THR A 157 9.01 -4.11 -17.86
C THR A 157 8.98 -3.00 -18.89
N ASN A 158 9.38 -1.80 -18.49
CA ASN A 158 9.41 -0.65 -19.40
C ASN A 158 10.29 -0.94 -20.60
N SER A 159 9.73 -0.71 -21.79
CA SER A 159 10.48 -0.80 -23.03
C SER A 159 11.17 0.53 -23.35
N ILE A 160 12.47 0.48 -23.67
CA ILE A 160 13.20 1.63 -24.22
C ILE A 160 12.49 2.17 -25.48
N GLN A 161 11.94 1.28 -26.31
CA GLN A 161 11.28 1.64 -27.56
C GLN A 161 9.87 2.21 -27.34
N GLY A 162 9.22 1.84 -26.24
CA GLY A 162 7.88 2.31 -25.90
C GLY A 162 7.85 3.74 -25.36
N GLY A 163 9.02 4.31 -25.03
CA GLY A 163 9.10 5.63 -24.39
C GLY A 163 8.47 5.68 -23.00
N GLU A 164 8.18 4.52 -22.39
CA GLU A 164 7.57 4.43 -21.07
C GLU A 164 8.57 4.91 -20.02
N GLN A 165 8.19 5.98 -19.33
CA GLN A 165 8.97 6.58 -18.24
C GLN A 165 8.16 6.57 -16.95
N PHE A 166 7.46 5.46 -16.68
CA PHE A 166 6.69 5.31 -15.44
C PHE A 166 6.81 3.93 -14.82
N PHE A 167 6.42 3.82 -13.55
CA PHE A 167 6.19 2.55 -12.90
C PHE A 167 5.12 2.69 -11.83
N TYR A 168 4.51 1.58 -11.45
CA TYR A 168 3.49 1.56 -10.42
C TYR A 168 4.10 1.20 -9.05
N THR A 169 3.77 1.99 -8.03
CA THR A 169 4.16 1.76 -6.63
C THR A 169 2.99 2.06 -5.69
N GLU A 170 3.16 1.85 -4.37
CA GLU A 170 2.26 2.31 -3.30
C GLU A 170 0.77 2.40 -3.71
N PHE A 171 0.05 1.28 -3.57
CA PHE A 171 -1.37 1.17 -3.95
C PHE A 171 -2.25 0.72 -2.79
N SER A 172 -3.49 1.19 -2.82
CA SER A 172 -4.53 0.77 -1.88
C SER A 172 -5.69 0.18 -2.67
N PHE A 173 -6.34 -0.81 -2.08
CA PHE A 173 -7.50 -1.46 -2.67
C PHE A 173 -8.54 -1.77 -1.60
N VAL A 174 -9.80 -1.94 -2.01
CA VAL A 174 -10.93 -2.23 -1.12
C VAL A 174 -11.76 -3.38 -1.66
N ASN A 175 -12.30 -4.20 -0.76
CA ASN A 175 -13.37 -5.15 -1.05
C ASN A 175 -14.70 -4.39 -1.05
N ILE A 176 -15.45 -4.48 -2.14
CA ILE A 176 -16.77 -3.83 -2.27
C ILE A 176 -17.93 -4.84 -2.27
N GLY A 177 -17.64 -6.10 -1.93
CA GLY A 177 -18.62 -7.19 -1.87
C GLY A 177 -18.67 -8.03 -3.15
N GLY A 178 -19.29 -9.21 -3.06
CA GLY A 178 -19.48 -10.10 -4.22
C GLY A 178 -18.18 -10.67 -4.82
N GLY A 179 -17.05 -10.58 -4.09
CA GLY A 179 -15.73 -10.92 -4.62
C GLY A 179 -15.13 -9.83 -5.52
N CYS A 180 -15.73 -8.63 -5.54
CA CYS A 180 -15.27 -7.49 -6.32
C CYS A 180 -14.32 -6.59 -5.51
N PHE A 181 -13.27 -6.11 -6.16
CA PHE A 181 -12.26 -5.24 -5.59
C PHE A 181 -11.94 -4.09 -6.54
N ILE A 182 -11.70 -2.91 -5.98
CA ILE A 182 -11.18 -1.74 -6.69
C ILE A 182 -9.84 -1.37 -6.07
N LEU A 183 -8.86 -1.08 -6.93
CA LEU A 183 -7.50 -0.71 -6.56
C LEU A 183 -7.13 0.60 -7.26
N LEU A 184 -6.56 1.55 -6.50
CA LEU A 184 -5.87 2.70 -7.05
C LEU A 184 -4.38 2.60 -6.74
N VAL A 185 -3.54 2.84 -7.75
CA VAL A 185 -2.09 2.77 -7.64
C VAL A 185 -1.44 4.09 -8.00
N ARG A 186 -0.36 4.42 -7.29
CA ARG A 186 0.47 5.56 -7.64
C ARG A 186 1.27 5.26 -8.91
N LYS A 187 1.15 6.15 -9.90
CA LYS A 187 1.93 6.15 -11.14
C LYS A 187 3.10 7.11 -10.99
N ASP A 188 4.30 6.54 -10.87
CA ASP A 188 5.54 7.30 -10.68
C ASP A 188 6.22 7.56 -12.01
N GLY A 189 6.74 8.76 -12.26
CA GLY A 189 7.52 9.08 -13.45
C GLY A 189 7.62 10.60 -13.69
N TYR A 190 8.17 11.00 -14.83
CA TYR A 190 8.49 12.43 -15.11
C TYR A 190 7.26 13.33 -15.23
N ASP A 191 6.14 12.82 -15.75
CA ASP A 191 4.97 13.64 -16.13
C ASP A 191 3.66 13.14 -15.52
N PHE A 192 3.72 12.20 -14.57
CA PHE A 192 2.52 11.51 -14.09
C PHE A 192 2.03 12.10 -12.76
N GLN A 193 0.81 12.65 -12.81
CA GLN A 193 0.14 13.35 -11.72
C GLN A 193 -1.17 12.67 -11.33
N GLU A 194 -1.32 11.39 -11.70
CA GLU A 194 -2.58 10.65 -11.71
C GLU A 194 -2.42 9.30 -10.98
N PHE A 195 -3.53 8.74 -10.52
CA PHE A 195 -3.58 7.34 -10.13
C PHE A 195 -4.04 6.48 -11.30
N HIS A 196 -3.65 5.22 -11.30
CA HIS A 196 -4.19 4.24 -12.22
C HIS A 196 -5.15 3.30 -11.48
N GLN A 197 -6.26 2.94 -12.12
CA GLN A 197 -7.25 2.04 -11.52
C GLN A 197 -7.13 0.62 -12.09
N PHE A 198 -7.21 -0.36 -11.19
CA PHE A 198 -7.46 -1.76 -11.53
C PHE A 198 -8.73 -2.24 -10.82
N LYS A 199 -9.38 -3.26 -11.39
CA LYS A 199 -10.47 -3.98 -10.72
C LYS A 199 -10.30 -5.48 -10.78
N SER A 200 -10.89 -6.17 -9.82
CA SER A 200 -11.08 -7.62 -9.84
C SER A 200 -12.55 -7.92 -9.55
N GLU A 201 -13.11 -8.92 -10.22
CA GLU A 201 -14.52 -9.34 -10.05
C GLU A 201 -14.61 -10.83 -9.64
N ASN A 202 -13.50 -11.40 -9.18
CA ASN A 202 -13.37 -12.83 -8.90
C ASN A 202 -12.41 -13.14 -7.73
N ASN A 203 -12.50 -12.41 -6.62
CA ASN A 203 -11.67 -12.61 -5.42
C ASN A 203 -10.17 -12.49 -5.71
N CYS A 204 -9.78 -11.42 -6.42
CA CYS A 204 -8.40 -11.11 -6.78
C CYS A 204 -7.72 -12.18 -7.65
N GLN A 205 -8.45 -13.15 -8.23
CA GLN A 205 -7.86 -14.17 -9.10
C GLN A 205 -7.36 -13.56 -10.41
N ASN A 206 -8.10 -12.61 -10.98
CA ASN A 206 -7.71 -11.84 -12.15
C ASN A 206 -7.94 -10.34 -11.91
N TRP A 207 -7.14 -9.53 -12.59
CA TRP A 207 -7.21 -8.07 -12.52
C TRP A 207 -7.28 -7.46 -13.91
N THR A 208 -8.11 -6.44 -14.05
CA THR A 208 -8.31 -5.69 -15.29
C THR A 208 -7.91 -4.24 -15.04
N SER A 209 -6.98 -3.72 -15.86
CA SER A 209 -6.67 -2.29 -15.90
C SER A 209 -7.89 -1.51 -16.39
N GLN A 210 -8.18 -0.36 -15.78
CA GLN A 210 -9.33 0.48 -16.11
C GLN A 210 -8.93 1.88 -16.62
N GLY A 211 -7.63 2.19 -16.65
CA GLY A 211 -7.11 3.48 -17.07
C GLY A 211 -6.76 4.40 -15.91
N ASP A 212 -6.27 5.58 -16.28
CA ASP A 212 -5.85 6.62 -15.33
C ASP A 212 -7.05 7.46 -14.83
N THR A 213 -6.96 7.95 -13.61
CA THR A 213 -7.95 8.82 -12.97
C THR A 213 -7.76 10.28 -13.38
N SER A 214 -8.85 11.06 -13.41
CA SER A 214 -8.81 12.47 -13.82
C SER A 214 -9.29 13.47 -12.76
N PHE A 215 -9.30 13.11 -11.47
CA PHE A 215 -9.93 13.96 -10.44
C PHE A 215 -9.17 15.27 -10.12
N GLU A 216 -7.84 15.33 -10.30
CA GLU A 216 -7.05 16.55 -10.05
C GLU A 216 -5.72 16.48 -10.82
N GLN A 217 -5.23 17.61 -11.34
CA GLN A 217 -3.84 17.73 -11.79
C GLN A 217 -2.95 18.08 -10.59
N LEU A 218 -2.09 17.15 -10.19
CA LEU A 218 -1.19 17.33 -9.06
C LEU A 218 0.09 18.04 -9.48
N SER A 219 0.30 19.28 -9.06
CA SER A 219 1.50 20.05 -9.42
C SER A 219 2.83 19.47 -8.91
N ASP A 220 2.79 18.40 -8.13
CA ASP A 220 3.94 17.65 -7.60
C ASP A 220 3.60 16.16 -7.61
N TYR A 221 4.58 15.33 -7.31
CA TYR A 221 4.47 13.88 -7.29
C TYR A 221 3.30 13.39 -6.41
N PRO A 222 2.42 12.52 -6.93
CA PRO A 222 1.25 12.05 -6.19
C PRO A 222 1.64 11.47 -4.83
N ALA A 223 0.97 11.90 -3.76
CA ALA A 223 0.95 11.08 -2.56
C ALA A 223 0.19 9.78 -2.90
N PRO A 224 0.57 8.65 -2.31
CA PRO A 224 -0.11 7.42 -2.65
C PRO A 224 -1.56 7.42 -2.14
N PRO A 225 -2.46 6.72 -2.84
CA PRO A 225 -3.87 6.70 -2.51
C PRO A 225 -4.13 5.84 -1.28
N TRP A 226 -5.07 6.27 -0.45
CA TRP A 226 -5.64 5.47 0.63
C TRP A 226 -7.13 5.27 0.39
N LEU A 227 -7.53 4.06 -0.01
CA LEU A 227 -8.92 3.74 -0.26
C LEU A 227 -9.64 3.32 1.03
N SER A 228 -10.94 3.60 1.10
CA SER A 228 -11.83 3.10 2.14
C SER A 228 -13.20 2.81 1.54
N PHE A 229 -13.81 1.70 1.95
CA PHE A 229 -15.17 1.36 1.60
C PHE A 229 -16.11 1.72 2.76
N ILE A 230 -17.19 2.41 2.44
CA ILE A 230 -18.20 2.89 3.38
C ILE A 230 -19.54 2.37 2.90
N ASN A 231 -20.26 1.64 3.74
CA ASN A 231 -21.66 1.33 3.49
C ASN A 231 -22.52 2.37 4.20
N TYR A 232 -23.18 3.24 3.43
CA TYR A 232 -24.08 4.25 3.94
C TYR A 232 -25.50 3.96 3.45
N GLU A 233 -26.38 3.54 4.37
CA GLU A 233 -27.79 3.24 4.07
C GLU A 233 -27.98 2.20 2.94
N GLY A 234 -27.07 1.23 2.83
CA GLY A 234 -27.08 0.20 1.78
C GLY A 234 -26.39 0.62 0.48
N ILE A 235 -25.90 1.86 0.39
CA ILE A 235 -25.13 2.36 -0.74
C ILE A 235 -23.64 2.20 -0.42
N GLY A 236 -22.94 1.43 -1.27
CA GLY A 236 -21.49 1.30 -1.20
C GLY A 236 -20.80 2.52 -1.79
N ILE A 237 -19.99 3.20 -0.98
CA ILE A 237 -19.17 4.35 -1.36
C ILE A 237 -17.70 3.96 -1.22
N VAL A 238 -16.90 4.24 -2.24
CA VAL A 238 -15.44 4.15 -2.16
C VAL A 238 -14.89 5.56 -2.06
N ALA A 239 -14.19 5.85 -0.96
CA ALA A 239 -13.46 7.11 -0.78
C ALA A 239 -11.96 6.89 -1.00
N CYS A 240 -11.30 7.82 -1.68
CA CYS A 240 -9.86 7.88 -1.82
C CYS A 240 -9.33 9.12 -1.10
N TYR A 241 -8.51 8.91 -0.07
CA TYR A 241 -7.79 9.97 0.63
C TYR A 241 -6.38 10.07 0.07
N TYR A 242 -5.91 11.27 -0.23
CA TYR A 242 -4.55 11.50 -0.68
C TYR A 242 -4.09 12.92 -0.30
N THR A 243 -2.79 13.11 -0.14
CA THR A 243 -2.22 14.44 0.09
C THR A 243 -1.75 15.05 -1.22
N ASN A 244 -2.28 16.21 -1.61
CA ASN A 244 -1.66 17.01 -2.65
C ASN A 244 -0.41 17.68 -2.06
N ARG A 245 0.78 17.20 -2.44
CA ARG A 245 2.05 17.67 -1.89
C ARG A 245 2.37 19.12 -2.29
N GLY A 246 1.95 19.55 -3.47
CA GLY A 246 2.11 20.92 -3.96
C GLY A 246 1.31 21.92 -3.11
N THR A 247 0.05 21.60 -2.78
CA THR A 247 -0.81 22.48 -1.97
C THR A 247 -0.74 22.19 -0.46
N ARG A 248 -0.13 21.06 -0.08
CA ARG A 248 -0.06 20.53 1.30
C ARG A 248 -1.43 20.30 1.93
N LYS A 249 -2.42 19.93 1.11
CA LYS A 249 -3.79 19.62 1.57
C LYS A 249 -4.04 18.12 1.54
N LEU A 250 -4.82 17.64 2.52
CA LEU A 250 -5.48 16.36 2.43
C LEU A 250 -6.74 16.53 1.57
N ASN A 251 -6.83 15.77 0.50
CA ASN A 251 -7.98 15.72 -0.39
C ASN A 251 -8.70 14.38 -0.20
N VAL A 252 -10.00 14.40 -0.51
CA VAL A 252 -10.83 13.20 -0.60
C VAL A 252 -11.67 13.29 -1.86
N VAL A 253 -11.68 12.22 -2.63
CA VAL A 253 -12.59 12.01 -3.77
C VAL A 253 -13.35 10.72 -3.53
N TYR A 254 -14.56 10.59 -4.07
CA TYR A 254 -15.37 9.39 -3.82
C TYR A 254 -16.19 8.98 -5.03
N GLY A 255 -16.49 7.69 -5.14
CA GLY A 255 -17.41 7.18 -6.16
C GLY A 255 -18.39 6.18 -5.54
N ILE A 256 -19.54 6.01 -6.18
CA ILE A 256 -20.43 4.90 -5.84
C ILE A 256 -19.78 3.61 -6.33
N ALA A 257 -19.67 2.60 -5.47
CA ALA A 257 -18.92 1.38 -5.75
C ALA A 257 -19.42 0.67 -7.02
N LYS A 258 -20.74 0.65 -7.24
CA LYS A 258 -21.34 0.11 -8.46
C LYS A 258 -20.89 0.88 -9.71
N ASP A 259 -20.94 2.21 -9.66
CA ASP A 259 -20.58 3.05 -10.81
C ASP A 259 -19.08 2.94 -11.12
N LEU A 260 -18.23 2.81 -10.09
CA LEU A 260 -16.79 2.59 -10.26
C LEU A 260 -16.47 1.23 -10.89
N LEU A 261 -17.30 0.20 -10.66
CA LEU A 261 -17.15 -1.10 -11.32
C LEU A 261 -17.56 -1.05 -12.80
N GLU A 262 -18.65 -0.34 -13.10
CA GLU A 262 -19.24 -0.27 -14.44
C GLU A 262 -18.49 0.71 -15.35
N ASN A 263 -18.10 1.87 -14.82
CA ASN A 263 -17.59 3.02 -15.59
C ASN A 263 -16.12 3.36 -15.29
N GLY A 264 -15.47 2.60 -14.40
CA GLY A 264 -14.05 2.75 -14.10
C GLY A 264 -13.70 4.14 -13.54
N PRO A 265 -12.54 4.71 -13.93
CA PRO A 265 -12.07 6.00 -13.43
C PRO A 265 -13.00 7.19 -13.69
N SER A 266 -13.93 7.10 -14.65
CA SER A 266 -14.85 8.20 -14.96
C SER A 266 -15.95 8.40 -13.91
N ALA A 267 -16.15 7.43 -13.00
CA ALA A 267 -17.18 7.47 -11.96
C ALA A 267 -16.71 8.04 -10.61
N TRP A 268 -15.47 8.56 -10.53
CA TRP A 268 -15.04 9.32 -9.36
C TRP A 268 -15.70 10.70 -9.35
N ASN A 269 -16.39 11.04 -8.26
CA ASN A 269 -16.90 12.38 -7.98
C ASN A 269 -15.81 13.20 -7.28
N ILE A 270 -15.63 14.42 -7.78
CA ILE A 270 -14.63 15.41 -7.36
C ILE A 270 -15.29 16.45 -6.46
#